data_AF-A0A9P0K342-F1
#
_entry.id   AF-A0A9P0K342-F1
#
_cell.length_a   1.000
_cell.length_b   1.000
_cell.length_c   1.000
_cell.angle_alpha   90.00
_cell.angle_beta   90.00
_cell.angle_gamma   90.00
#
_symmetry.space_group_name_H-M   'P 1'
#
loop_
_entity.id
_entity.type
_entity.pdbx_description
1 polymer ?
#
loop_
_entity_poly.entity_id
_entity_poly.type
_entity_poly.pdbx_seq_one_letter_code
_entity_poly.pdbx_strand_id
1 'polypeptide(L)'
;MDDTFEGNENNNSTIHSQSELAINETHTESQSNKENLHCWTSSAVKLLLDLRLGKEEEFNKPVCRKMKLWKQIADQMNKIGKYNVCGNDCYRKYRNLLQTYRQNKEKRLKRTG
;
A
#
# COMPACT_ATOMS: atom_id res chain seq x y z
N MET A 1 -8.04 -14.16 -41.72
CA MET A 1 -6.64 -14.06 -41.27
C MET A 1 -6.28 -12.62 -41.46
N ASP A 2 -6.47 -11.83 -40.41
CA ASP A 2 -6.11 -10.41 -40.37
C ASP A 2 -5.29 -10.23 -39.11
N ASP A 3 -4.13 -9.63 -39.32
CA ASP A 3 -2.94 -9.70 -38.50
C ASP A 3 -2.72 -8.33 -37.85
N THR A 4 -2.30 -8.35 -36.59
CA THR A 4 -1.63 -7.26 -35.87
C THR A 4 -2.44 -6.01 -35.48
N PHE A 5 -2.56 -5.79 -34.16
CA PHE A 5 -2.36 -4.46 -33.59
C PHE A 5 -1.31 -4.54 -32.47
N GLU A 6 -0.14 -3.99 -32.80
CA GLU A 6 0.96 -3.65 -31.92
C GLU A 6 0.56 -2.57 -30.91
N GLY A 7 1.00 -2.72 -29.67
CA GLY A 7 0.85 -1.71 -28.64
C GLY A 7 1.98 -1.83 -27.63
N ASN A 8 3.17 -1.38 -28.04
CA ASN A 8 4.30 -1.14 -27.17
C ASN A 8 3.92 -0.05 -26.14
N GLU A 9 4.30 -0.23 -24.87
CA GLU A 9 4.49 0.88 -23.94
C GLU A 9 5.87 0.72 -23.31
N ASN A 10 6.74 1.62 -23.78
CA ASN A 10 8.07 1.84 -23.28
C ASN A 10 8.07 2.36 -21.82
N ASN A 11 9.30 2.36 -21.29
CA ASN A 11 9.91 3.35 -20.40
C ASN A 11 9.29 3.71 -19.04
N ASN A 12 9.86 3.10 -17.97
CA ASN A 12 10.53 3.92 -16.95
C ASN A 12 11.75 3.22 -16.31
N SER A 13 12.93 3.48 -16.88
CA SER A 13 14.20 3.25 -16.19
C SER A 13 14.47 4.38 -15.20
N THR A 14 14.87 3.98 -13.99
CA THR A 14 15.77 4.71 -13.08
C THR A 14 15.34 6.08 -12.54
N ILE A 15 14.84 6.10 -11.30
CA ILE A 15 15.40 6.97 -10.26
C ILE A 15 15.63 6.11 -9.01
N HIS A 16 16.89 5.68 -8.85
CA HIS A 16 17.42 5.17 -7.60
C HIS A 16 18.29 6.30 -7.05
N SER A 17 17.78 7.07 -6.08
CA SER A 17 18.58 8.02 -5.31
C SER A 17 18.02 8.10 -3.89
N GLN A 18 18.76 7.41 -3.01
CA GLN A 18 19.06 7.70 -1.61
C GLN A 18 18.00 8.40 -0.74
N SER A 19 17.51 7.68 0.26
CA SER A 19 17.44 8.19 1.64
C SER A 19 17.37 7.01 2.61
N GLU A 20 18.49 6.79 3.29
CA GLU A 20 18.51 6.08 4.57
C GLU A 20 17.60 6.82 5.55
N LEU A 21 16.85 6.08 6.38
CA LEU A 21 17.10 5.99 7.81
C LEU A 21 15.89 5.47 8.60
N ALA A 22 16.26 4.75 9.66
CA ALA A 22 15.61 4.69 10.96
C ALA A 22 14.19 4.08 11.04
N ILE A 23 14.19 2.82 11.43
CA ILE A 23 13.23 2.33 12.41
C ILE A 23 13.56 3.04 13.72
N ASN A 24 12.68 3.89 14.22
CA ASN A 24 12.54 4.11 15.66
C ASN A 24 11.09 4.48 16.00
N GLU A 25 10.58 3.68 16.92
CA GLU A 25 9.43 4.00 17.75
C GLU A 25 9.67 5.34 18.45
N THR A 26 8.57 6.07 18.69
CA THR A 26 8.44 7.32 19.48
C THR A 26 9.15 8.59 18.97
N HIS A 27 8.36 9.59 18.52
CA HIS A 27 8.48 10.97 19.03
C HIS A 27 7.20 11.79 18.79
N THR A 28 6.72 12.39 19.86
CA THR A 28 5.75 13.50 19.97
C THR A 28 6.37 14.81 19.45
N GLU A 29 5.53 15.82 19.18
CA GLU A 29 5.84 17.26 18.89
C GLU A 29 6.24 17.61 17.44
N SER A 30 5.84 18.71 16.80
CA SER A 30 4.73 19.69 16.86
C SER A 30 5.07 20.77 15.80
N GLN A 31 4.06 21.35 15.12
CA GLN A 31 4.06 22.58 14.27
C GLN A 31 4.53 22.43 12.79
N SER A 32 3.79 22.82 11.74
CA SER A 32 2.46 23.43 11.59
C SER A 32 1.86 23.20 10.18
N ASN A 33 0.53 23.24 10.10
CA ASN A 33 -0.30 23.58 8.93
C ASN A 33 -0.41 22.66 7.71
N LYS A 34 -1.13 21.54 7.91
CA LYS A 34 -2.43 21.21 7.29
C LYS A 34 -2.74 19.81 7.81
N GLU A 35 -3.75 19.69 8.67
CA GLU A 35 -4.13 18.47 9.40
C GLU A 35 -3.78 17.14 8.69
N ASN A 36 -2.55 16.65 8.91
CA ASN A 36 -2.18 15.26 8.71
C ASN A 36 -2.72 14.49 9.92
N LEU A 37 -4.04 14.48 10.04
CA LEU A 37 -4.76 13.52 10.85
C LEU A 37 -4.25 12.16 10.38
N HIS A 38 -3.48 11.48 11.22
CA HIS A 38 -2.95 10.16 10.94
C HIS A 38 -4.11 9.18 10.72
N CYS A 39 -4.64 9.10 9.49
CA CYS A 39 -5.75 8.21 9.11
C CYS A 39 -5.41 6.74 9.32
N TRP A 40 -4.11 6.42 9.39
CA TRP A 40 -3.57 5.08 9.47
C TRP A 40 -3.18 4.70 10.89
N THR A 41 -4.16 4.65 11.79
CA THR A 41 -3.99 4.05 13.12
C THR A 41 -3.77 2.53 13.01
N SER A 42 -3.28 1.89 14.07
CA SER A 42 -3.10 0.43 14.10
C SER A 42 -4.39 -0.33 13.74
N SER A 43 -5.54 0.17 14.20
CA SER A 43 -6.86 -0.37 13.87
C SER A 43 -7.19 -0.21 12.38
N ALA A 44 -6.90 0.95 11.78
CA ALA A 44 -7.12 1.19 10.35
C ALA A 44 -6.22 0.29 9.49
N VAL A 45 -4.96 0.12 9.87
CA VAL A 45 -4.01 -0.75 9.17
C VAL A 45 -4.44 -2.22 9.26
N LYS A 46 -4.88 -2.67 10.45
CA LYS A 46 -5.41 -4.02 10.62
C LYS A 46 -6.62 -4.26 9.73
N LEU A 47 -7.58 -3.33 9.75
CA LEU A 47 -8.77 -3.39 8.90
C LEU A 47 -8.43 -3.43 7.39
N LEU A 48 -7.47 -2.62 6.95
CA LEU A 48 -6.99 -2.64 5.56
C LEU A 48 -6.47 -4.03 5.16
N LEU A 49 -5.66 -4.66 6.03
CA LEU A 49 -5.09 -5.97 5.78
C LEU A 49 -6.19 -7.05 5.75
N ASP A 50 -7.10 -7.05 6.73
CA ASP A 50 -8.23 -7.98 6.78
C ASP A 50 -9.09 -7.91 5.51
N LEU A 51 -9.48 -6.69 5.09
CA LEU A 51 -10.27 -6.48 3.88
C LEU A 51 -9.52 -6.90 2.61
N ARG A 52 -8.21 -6.62 2.52
CA ARG A 52 -7.40 -7.01 1.37
C ARG A 52 -7.25 -8.53 1.29
N LEU A 53 -7.00 -9.20 2.42
CA LEU A 53 -6.81 -10.64 2.49
C LEU A 53 -8.11 -11.38 2.17
N GLY A 54 -9.25 -10.91 2.68
CA GLY A 54 -10.56 -11.45 2.32
C GLY A 54 -10.94 -11.27 0.84
N LYS A 55 -10.28 -10.35 0.12
CA LYS A 55 -10.45 -10.14 -1.32
C LYS A 55 -9.31 -10.71 -2.17
N GLU A 56 -8.40 -11.49 -1.59
CA GLU A 56 -7.20 -11.97 -2.29
C GLU A 56 -7.54 -12.76 -3.57
N GLU A 57 -8.55 -13.63 -3.51
CA GLU A 57 -9.03 -14.39 -4.67
C GLU A 57 -9.48 -13.48 -5.82
N GLU A 58 -10.08 -12.34 -5.49
CA GLU A 58 -10.56 -11.35 -6.45
C GLU A 58 -9.39 -10.53 -7.05
N PHE A 59 -8.35 -10.28 -6.26
CA PHE A 59 -7.11 -9.65 -6.73
C PHE A 59 -6.25 -10.55 -7.63
N ASN A 60 -6.39 -11.87 -7.50
CA ASN A 60 -5.68 -12.86 -8.32
C ASN A 60 -6.34 -13.09 -9.70
N LYS A 61 -7.58 -12.64 -9.90
CA LYS A 61 -8.25 -12.75 -11.20
C LYS A 61 -7.64 -11.78 -12.23
N PRO A 62 -7.22 -12.25 -13.42
CA PRO A 62 -6.54 -11.40 -14.42
C PRO A 62 -7.47 -10.35 -15.06
N VAL A 63 -8.78 -10.52 -14.95
CA VAL A 63 -9.79 -9.63 -15.56
C VAL A 63 -10.16 -8.45 -14.64
N CYS A 64 -9.78 -8.50 -13.36
CA CYS A 64 -10.21 -7.53 -12.37
C CYS A 64 -9.33 -6.27 -12.39
N ARG A 65 -9.94 -5.11 -12.62
CA ARG A 65 -9.28 -3.81 -12.48
C ARG A 65 -8.92 -3.58 -11.01
N LYS A 66 -7.67 -3.88 -10.63
CA LYS A 66 -7.16 -3.82 -9.25
C LYS A 66 -7.51 -2.51 -8.52
N MET A 67 -7.49 -1.37 -9.22
CA MET A 67 -7.88 -0.07 -8.65
C MET A 67 -9.36 -0.01 -8.21
N LYS A 68 -10.27 -0.73 -8.88
CA LYS A 68 -11.67 -0.81 -8.44
C LYS A 68 -11.79 -1.55 -7.10
N LEU A 69 -11.03 -2.63 -6.92
CA LEU A 69 -11.00 -3.37 -5.66
C LEU A 69 -10.45 -2.52 -4.51
N TRP A 70 -9.39 -1.75 -4.78
CA TRP A 70 -8.86 -0.80 -3.79
C TRP A 70 -9.87 0.29 -3.43
N LYS A 71 -10.64 0.80 -4.40
CA LYS A 71 -11.73 1.74 -4.13
C LYS A 71 -12.79 1.11 -3.23
N GLN A 72 -13.22 -0.11 -3.52
CA GLN A 72 -14.19 -0.83 -2.68
C GLN A 72 -13.67 -1.02 -1.25
N ILE A 73 -12.39 -1.37 -1.08
CA ILE A 73 -11.77 -1.48 0.25
C ILE A 73 -11.81 -0.13 0.98
N ALA A 74 -11.45 0.96 0.30
CA ALA A 74 -11.49 2.30 0.89
C ALA A 74 -12.92 2.69 1.31
N ASP A 75 -13.92 2.41 0.47
CA ASP A 75 -15.33 2.64 0.79
C ASP A 75 -15.77 1.83 2.02
N GLN A 76 -15.35 0.56 2.11
CA GLN A 76 -15.60 -0.28 3.29
C GLN A 76 -14.91 0.27 4.54
N MET A 77 -13.66 0.71 4.43
CA MET A 77 -12.96 1.33 5.55
C MET A 77 -13.69 2.57 6.04
N ASN A 78 -14.09 3.48 5.13
CA ASN A 78 -14.83 4.69 5.44
C ASN A 78 -16.23 4.42 6.03
N LYS A 79 -16.85 3.29 5.66
CA LYS A 79 -18.13 2.84 6.21
C LYS A 79 -18.00 2.31 7.63
N ILE A 80 -16.92 1.58 7.92
CA ILE A 80 -16.67 0.98 9.24
C ILE A 80 -16.14 2.03 10.22
N GLY A 81 -15.28 2.93 9.76
CA GLY A 81 -14.77 4.04 10.55
C GLY A 81 -14.59 5.28 9.69
N LYS A 82 -14.64 6.46 10.30
CA LYS A 82 -14.50 7.75 9.60
C LYS A 82 -13.02 8.04 9.28
N TYR A 83 -12.36 7.14 8.56
CA TYR A 83 -10.92 7.22 8.23
C TYR A 83 -10.63 8.17 7.06
N ASN A 84 -11.63 8.49 6.24
CA ASN A 84 -11.54 9.40 5.09
C ASN A 84 -10.40 9.05 4.12
N VAL A 85 -10.28 7.76 3.76
CA VAL A 85 -9.24 7.23 2.86
C VAL A 85 -9.76 6.99 1.45
N CYS A 86 -8.92 7.10 0.43
CA CYS A 86 -9.27 6.70 -0.94
C CYS A 86 -8.57 5.40 -1.36
N GLY A 87 -8.99 4.81 -2.48
CA GLY A 87 -8.41 3.56 -2.99
C GLY A 87 -6.91 3.66 -3.28
N ASN A 88 -6.45 4.83 -3.76
CA ASN A 88 -5.02 5.05 -4.00
C ASN A 88 -4.21 5.09 -2.69
N ASP A 89 -4.76 5.68 -1.62
CA ASP A 89 -4.12 5.71 -0.31
C ASP A 89 -4.00 4.31 0.28
N CYS A 90 -5.07 3.50 0.15
CA CYS A 90 -5.07 2.09 0.57
C CYS A 90 -3.99 1.28 -0.16
N TYR A 91 -3.89 1.47 -1.48
CA TYR A 91 -2.87 0.81 -2.29
C TYR A 91 -1.44 1.22 -1.87
N ARG A 92 -1.17 2.52 -1.74
CA ARG A 92 0.13 3.04 -1.31
C ARG A 92 0.50 2.53 0.07
N LYS A 93 -0.43 2.59 1.03
CA LYS A 93 -0.19 2.10 2.39
C LYS A 93 0.12 0.61 2.40
N TYR A 94 -0.63 -0.20 1.66
CA TYR A 94 -0.39 -1.64 1.56
C TYR A 94 0.97 -1.97 0.95
N ARG A 95 1.38 -1.26 -0.11
CA ARG A 95 2.69 -1.42 -0.73
C ARG A 95 3.83 -1.11 0.25
N ASN A 96 3.70 -0.03 1.01
CA ASN A 96 4.66 0.33 2.04
C ASN A 96 4.76 -0.75 3.13
N LEU A 97 3.61 -1.25 3.62
CA LEU A 97 3.57 -2.33 4.62
C LEU A 97 4.28 -3.60 4.12
N LEU A 98 4.02 -4.00 2.87
CA LEU A 98 4.70 -5.15 2.27
C LEU A 98 6.21 -4.94 2.14
N GLN A 99 6.65 -3.75 1.74
CA GLN A 99 8.06 -3.44 1.60
C GLN A 99 8.77 -3.53 2.96
N THR A 100 8.24 -2.87 3.98
CA THR A 100 8.79 -2.92 5.34
C THR A 100 8.80 -4.35 5.88
N TYR A 101 7.72 -5.11 5.68
CA TYR A 101 7.64 -6.50 6.11
C TYR A 101 8.73 -7.37 5.47
N ARG A 102 8.92 -7.25 4.14
CA ARG A 102 9.95 -7.99 3.40
C ARG A 102 11.36 -7.65 3.89
N GLN A 103 11.66 -6.36 4.04
CA GLN A 103 12.96 -5.91 4.54
C GLN A 103 13.23 -6.40 5.96
N ASN A 104 12.24 -6.31 6.85
CA ASN A 104 12.37 -6.78 8.23
C ASN A 104 12.56 -8.29 8.28
N LYS A 105 11.81 -9.06 7.49
CA LYS A 105 11.96 -10.52 7.39
C LYS A 105 13.37 -10.91 6.90
N GLU A 106 13.89 -10.24 5.88
CA GLU A 106 15.24 -10.50 5.36
C GLU A 106 16.32 -10.18 6.40
N LYS A 107 16.22 -9.03 7.07
CA LYS A 107 17.13 -8.63 8.16
C LYS A 107 17.11 -9.62 9.33
N ARG A 108 15.97 -10.27 9.60
CA ARG A 108 15.86 -11.30 10.63
C ARG A 108 16.52 -12.61 10.19
N LEU A 109 16.31 -13.05 8.95
CA LEU A 109 16.95 -14.25 8.42
C LEU A 109 18.47 -14.15 8.41
N LYS A 110 19.02 -13.00 7.98
CA LYS A 110 20.48 -12.76 7.90
C LYS A 110 21.18 -12.68 9.27
N ARG A 111 20.45 -12.58 10.38
CA ARG A 111 21.00 -12.51 11.74
C ARG A 111 21.01 -13.85 12.48
N THR A 112 20.34 -14.87 11.92
CA THR A 112 20.15 -16.17 12.59
C THR A 112 20.89 -17.30 11.86
N GLY A 113 21.68 -16.99 10.82
CA GLY A 113 22.64 -17.90 10.18
C GLY A 113 24.04 -17.33 10.30
#